data_AF-A0A2E1KNU3-F1
#
_entry.id   AF-A0A2E1KNU3-F1
#
_cell.length_a   1.000
_cell.length_b   1.000
_cell.length_c   1.000
_cell.angle_alpha   90.00
_cell.angle_beta   90.00
_cell.angle_gamma   90.00
#
_symmetry.space_group_name_H-M   'P 1'
#
loop_
_entity.id
_entity.type
_entity.pdbx_description
1 polymer ?
#
loop_
_entity_poly.entity_id
_entity_poly.type
_entity_poly.pdbx_seq_one_letter_code
_entity_poly.pdbx_strand_id
1 'polypeptide(L)'
;PEQPHQEEWAIIYIEQQPVGTIHTRIQKIAESGRALVQTSSETVMKLQRMGQLTEVRQFQESIETPDGQLVRFRSEMKNGPSSLVVHGRLAGNQLVSVVESSAGATSQSIAWTPSYRGFFGPDQSLRARPLQPGESRVLQVLFPGLTSVQVVNTTLQAFDFEETDVAAGKKRLLKVISSLELGGQSVGSTLWVDDAGRQWKAEIPGVGLVLRVERQPELAAGAALAVDLSKSSFVPLKGPIERAHQTRRVAYQIQLQTNDPAKAFQHDTRQQVAVVDDHTARVIVDASGAQHALADAETEPRSADRGANALIQCEDPRIVEMATGVVPDEQEPWQVAKALELHVKQSMRRADFSTAFASAAEVAKTLRGDCSEHAVLLTALCRARGIPARVATGLVYILLENRPGFGFHMWTEVWVGDRWIPLDATLGRGGIGAGHLKLTHSNLSNGEEVSAILSVLPVLRQIEIEVLEVAY
;
A
#
# COMPACT_ATOMS: atom_id res chain seq x y z
N PRO A 1 -9.76 -40.74 -12.16
CA PRO A 1 -10.56 -40.22 -11.03
C PRO A 1 -10.20 -38.76 -10.79
N GLU A 2 -11.12 -37.83 -11.10
CA GLU A 2 -10.94 -36.41 -10.75
C GLU A 2 -10.65 -36.32 -9.26
N GLN A 3 -9.50 -35.72 -8.91
CA GLN A 3 -9.17 -35.49 -7.52
C GLN A 3 -10.20 -34.51 -6.93
N PRO A 4 -10.63 -34.68 -5.66
CA PRO A 4 -11.60 -33.78 -5.06
C PRO A 4 -11.01 -32.36 -5.09
N HIS A 5 -11.66 -31.47 -5.84
CA HIS A 5 -11.37 -30.05 -5.86
C HIS A 5 -12.42 -29.36 -4.98
N GLN A 6 -11.95 -28.50 -4.08
CA GLN A 6 -12.80 -27.65 -3.27
C GLN A 6 -12.74 -26.25 -3.85
N GLU A 7 -13.90 -25.69 -4.20
CA GLU A 7 -14.03 -24.30 -4.61
C GLU A 7 -14.73 -23.50 -3.51
N GLU A 8 -14.25 -22.28 -3.28
CA GLU A 8 -14.81 -21.34 -2.33
C GLU A 8 -14.95 -19.97 -2.97
N TRP A 9 -16.11 -19.35 -2.79
CA TRP A 9 -16.42 -18.05 -3.37
C TRP A 9 -16.72 -17.04 -2.28
N ALA A 10 -16.35 -15.79 -2.49
CA ALA A 10 -16.75 -14.67 -1.64
C ALA A 10 -17.01 -13.41 -2.46
N ILE A 11 -17.84 -12.51 -1.91
CA ILE A 11 -18.11 -11.18 -2.45
C ILE A 11 -17.42 -10.14 -1.55
N ILE A 12 -16.79 -9.15 -2.17
CA ILE A 12 -16.17 -8.01 -1.50
C ILE A 12 -17.13 -6.82 -1.57
N TYR A 13 -17.38 -6.19 -0.43
CA TYR A 13 -18.23 -5.02 -0.27
C TYR A 13 -17.44 -3.84 0.28
N ILE A 14 -17.62 -2.68 -0.35
CA ILE A 14 -17.18 -1.37 0.16
C ILE A 14 -18.42 -0.47 0.18
N GLU A 15 -18.67 0.20 1.30
CA GLU A 15 -19.86 1.06 1.46
C GLU A 15 -21.18 0.34 1.13
N GLN A 16 -21.26 -0.94 1.52
CA GLN A 16 -22.40 -1.83 1.25
C GLN A 16 -22.64 -2.13 -0.23
N GLN A 17 -21.76 -1.67 -1.14
CA GLN A 17 -21.83 -1.98 -2.56
C GLN A 17 -20.89 -3.15 -2.88
N PRO A 18 -21.33 -4.16 -3.64
CA PRO A 18 -20.46 -5.23 -4.08
C PRO A 18 -19.48 -4.70 -5.15
N VAL A 19 -18.20 -4.75 -4.84
CA VAL A 19 -17.12 -4.23 -5.70
C VAL A 19 -16.27 -5.33 -6.31
N GLY A 20 -16.38 -6.58 -5.83
CA GLY A 20 -15.47 -7.63 -6.28
C GLY A 20 -15.80 -9.02 -5.79
N THR A 21 -14.99 -9.98 -6.21
CA THR A 21 -15.11 -11.39 -5.84
C THR A 21 -13.76 -11.98 -5.48
N ILE A 22 -13.79 -12.99 -4.61
CA ILE A 22 -12.65 -13.86 -4.33
C ILE A 22 -13.06 -15.27 -4.72
N HIS A 23 -12.19 -15.97 -5.45
CA HIS A 23 -12.37 -17.36 -5.83
C HIS A 23 -11.16 -18.16 -5.42
N THR A 24 -11.32 -19.05 -4.45
CA THR A 24 -10.27 -19.94 -3.96
C THR A 24 -10.52 -21.38 -4.42
N ARG A 25 -9.49 -22.02 -4.97
CA ARG A 25 -9.50 -23.42 -5.36
C ARG A 25 -8.42 -24.17 -4.59
N ILE A 26 -8.81 -25.31 -4.02
CA ILE A 26 -7.89 -26.23 -3.34
C ILE A 26 -7.97 -27.57 -4.05
N GLN A 27 -6.83 -28.06 -4.51
CA GLN A 27 -6.73 -29.35 -5.18
C GLN A 27 -5.53 -30.14 -4.69
N LYS A 28 -5.71 -31.45 -4.53
CA LYS A 28 -4.59 -32.38 -4.36
C LYS A 28 -3.96 -32.59 -5.73
N ILE A 29 -2.64 -32.63 -5.77
CA ILE A 29 -1.86 -32.90 -6.98
C ILE A 29 -0.74 -33.89 -6.66
N ALA A 30 -0.16 -34.51 -7.69
CA ALA A 30 1.04 -35.32 -7.55
C ALA A 30 2.10 -34.85 -8.55
N GLU A 31 3.26 -34.45 -8.06
CA GLU A 31 4.41 -34.06 -8.89
C GLU A 31 5.56 -35.02 -8.57
N SER A 32 6.10 -35.71 -9.58
CA SER A 32 7.23 -36.66 -9.43
C SER A 32 7.03 -37.71 -8.32
N GLY A 33 5.80 -38.20 -8.14
CA GLY A 33 5.44 -39.19 -7.11
C GLY A 33 5.22 -38.63 -5.70
N ARG A 34 5.40 -37.32 -5.49
CA ARG A 34 5.13 -36.63 -4.22
C ARG A 34 3.70 -36.10 -4.21
N ALA A 35 2.94 -36.43 -3.16
CA ALA A 35 1.63 -35.83 -2.92
C ALA A 35 1.80 -34.38 -2.46
N LEU A 36 1.06 -33.48 -3.08
CA LEU A 36 1.07 -32.03 -2.80
C LEU A 36 -0.37 -31.50 -2.78
N VAL A 37 -0.52 -30.31 -2.22
CA VAL A 37 -1.76 -29.53 -2.23
C VAL A 37 -1.46 -28.21 -2.93
N GLN A 38 -2.25 -27.90 -3.95
CA GLN A 38 -2.23 -26.60 -4.62
C GLN A 38 -3.44 -25.81 -4.14
N THR A 39 -3.17 -24.66 -3.55
CA THR A 39 -4.19 -23.67 -3.23
C THR A 39 -3.96 -22.45 -4.12
N SER A 40 -4.97 -22.05 -4.88
CA SER A 40 -4.94 -20.81 -5.66
C SER A 40 -6.12 -19.92 -5.30
N SER A 41 -5.92 -18.61 -5.36
CA SER A 41 -6.95 -17.62 -5.07
C SER A 41 -6.87 -16.50 -6.09
N GLU A 42 -8.00 -16.17 -6.71
CA GLU A 42 -8.16 -15.03 -7.61
C GLU A 42 -9.10 -14.02 -6.97
N THR A 43 -8.60 -12.81 -6.76
CA THR A 43 -9.36 -11.66 -6.30
C THR A 43 -9.52 -10.68 -7.45
N VAL A 44 -10.75 -10.25 -7.70
CA VAL A 44 -11.07 -9.21 -8.70
C VAL A 44 -11.87 -8.13 -8.02
N MET A 45 -11.42 -6.88 -8.11
CA MET A 45 -12.11 -5.72 -7.58
C MET A 45 -12.25 -4.64 -8.66
N LYS A 46 -13.41 -4.00 -8.69
CA LYS A 46 -13.75 -2.89 -9.57
C LYS A 46 -14.24 -1.72 -8.73
N LEU A 47 -13.63 -0.57 -8.92
CA LEU A 47 -13.88 0.63 -8.12
C LEU A 47 -13.59 1.88 -8.96
N GLN A 48 -14.16 3.01 -8.58
CA GLN A 48 -13.81 4.30 -9.17
C GLN A 48 -12.68 4.98 -8.42
N ARG A 49 -11.85 5.72 -9.17
CA ARG A 49 -10.90 6.70 -8.66
C ARG A 49 -11.07 7.97 -9.49
N MET A 50 -11.51 9.05 -8.85
CA MET A 50 -11.84 10.31 -9.52
C MET A 50 -12.77 10.11 -10.73
N GLY A 51 -13.81 9.29 -10.56
CA GLY A 51 -14.79 8.96 -11.60
C GLY A 51 -14.32 8.01 -12.71
N GLN A 52 -13.06 7.57 -12.72
CA GLN A 52 -12.57 6.56 -13.67
C GLN A 52 -12.63 5.16 -13.07
N LEU A 53 -13.11 4.18 -13.83
CA LEU A 53 -13.18 2.78 -13.39
C LEU A 53 -11.78 2.13 -13.43
N THR A 54 -11.39 1.53 -12.31
CA THR A 54 -10.15 0.78 -12.14
C THR A 54 -10.49 -0.67 -11.80
N GLU A 55 -9.89 -1.62 -12.52
CA GLU A 55 -9.93 -3.04 -12.18
C GLU A 55 -8.57 -3.46 -11.58
N VAL A 56 -8.63 -4.04 -10.39
CA VAL A 56 -7.49 -4.67 -9.73
C VAL A 56 -7.75 -6.17 -9.72
N ARG A 57 -6.82 -6.95 -10.29
CA ARG A 57 -6.87 -8.41 -10.25
C ARG A 57 -5.61 -8.93 -9.57
N GLN A 58 -5.79 -9.71 -8.52
CA GLN A 58 -4.72 -10.38 -7.81
C GLN A 58 -4.91 -11.89 -7.93
N PHE A 59 -3.86 -12.59 -8.34
CA PHE A 59 -3.79 -14.04 -8.32
C PHE A 59 -2.71 -14.48 -7.35
N GLN A 60 -3.01 -15.45 -6.51
CA GLN A 60 -2.05 -16.07 -5.60
C GLN A 60 -2.13 -17.58 -5.70
N GLU A 61 -0.99 -18.24 -5.57
CA GLU A 61 -0.87 -19.69 -5.53
C GLU A 61 0.18 -20.09 -4.51
N SER A 62 -0.10 -21.14 -3.76
CA SER A 62 0.88 -21.88 -2.97
C SER A 62 0.74 -23.36 -3.28
N ILE A 63 1.88 -24.00 -3.53
CA ILE A 63 2.00 -25.44 -3.60
C ILE A 63 2.74 -25.90 -2.36
N GLU A 64 2.07 -26.72 -1.58
CA GLU A 64 2.51 -27.16 -0.27
C GLU A 64 2.43 -28.68 -0.16
N THR A 65 3.13 -29.24 0.82
CA THR A 65 2.89 -30.61 1.25
C THR A 65 1.55 -30.73 2.00
N PRO A 66 1.01 -31.95 2.17
CA PRO A 66 -0.20 -32.16 2.96
C PRO A 66 -0.10 -31.68 4.43
N ASP A 67 1.10 -31.57 4.98
CA ASP A 67 1.39 -31.01 6.32
C ASP A 67 1.65 -29.48 6.32
N GLY A 68 1.48 -28.81 5.17
CA GLY A 68 1.54 -27.34 5.06
C GLY A 68 2.93 -26.76 4.86
N GLN A 69 3.92 -27.55 4.42
CA GLN A 69 5.26 -27.05 4.07
C GLN A 69 5.27 -26.48 2.66
N LEU A 70 5.68 -25.22 2.52
CA LEU A 70 5.78 -24.54 1.23
C LEU A 70 6.83 -25.22 0.33
N VAL A 71 6.42 -25.53 -0.91
CA VAL A 71 7.32 -25.98 -1.98
C VAL A 71 7.61 -24.82 -2.94
N ARG A 72 6.55 -24.16 -3.42
CA ARG A 72 6.64 -23.01 -4.32
C ARG A 72 5.40 -22.15 -4.25
N PHE A 73 5.52 -20.89 -4.66
CA PHE A 73 4.40 -19.95 -4.72
C PHE A 73 4.46 -19.11 -6.00
N ARG A 74 3.33 -18.50 -6.32
CA ARG A 74 3.21 -17.47 -7.34
C ARG A 74 2.23 -16.41 -6.87
N SER A 75 2.53 -15.15 -7.08
CA SER A 75 1.67 -13.99 -6.83
C SER A 75 1.72 -13.13 -8.08
N GLU A 76 0.57 -12.75 -8.61
CA GLU A 76 0.45 -11.90 -9.78
C GLU A 76 -0.54 -10.78 -9.46
N MET A 77 -0.14 -9.54 -9.72
CA MET A 77 -0.97 -8.35 -9.55
C MET A 77 -1.11 -7.67 -10.90
N LYS A 78 -2.34 -7.56 -11.39
CA LYS A 78 -2.68 -6.83 -12.61
C LYS A 78 -3.45 -5.57 -12.25
N ASN A 79 -2.89 -4.44 -12.69
CA ASN A 79 -3.37 -3.10 -12.41
C ASN A 79 -3.45 -2.31 -13.73
N GLY A 80 -4.50 -2.54 -14.51
CA GLY A 80 -4.58 -2.04 -15.89
C GLY A 80 -3.65 -2.82 -16.85
N PRO A 81 -2.83 -2.16 -17.70
CA PRO A 81 -1.98 -2.84 -18.70
C PRO A 81 -0.74 -3.51 -18.10
N SER A 82 -0.35 -3.16 -16.87
CA SER A 82 0.84 -3.69 -16.20
C SER A 82 0.52 -4.93 -15.37
N SER A 83 1.44 -5.90 -15.39
CA SER A 83 1.42 -7.07 -14.50
C SER A 83 2.74 -7.15 -13.73
N LEU A 84 2.65 -7.36 -12.43
CA LEU A 84 3.77 -7.69 -11.55
C LEU A 84 3.64 -9.15 -11.15
N VAL A 85 4.65 -9.96 -11.43
CA VAL A 85 4.66 -11.38 -11.07
C VAL A 85 5.81 -11.64 -10.11
N VAL A 86 5.49 -12.16 -8.93
CA VAL A 86 6.47 -12.66 -7.97
C VAL A 86 6.27 -14.15 -7.83
N HIS A 87 7.29 -14.94 -8.10
CA HIS A 87 7.25 -16.38 -7.91
C HIS A 87 8.46 -16.84 -7.14
N GLY A 88 8.34 -17.94 -6.42
CA GLY A 88 9.47 -18.45 -5.65
C GLY A 88 9.35 -19.92 -5.34
N ARG A 89 10.49 -20.53 -5.03
CA ARG A 89 10.60 -21.94 -4.69
C ARG A 89 11.57 -22.15 -3.56
N LEU A 90 11.29 -23.16 -2.74
CA LEU A 90 12.20 -23.58 -1.70
C LEU A 90 13.39 -24.35 -2.32
N ALA A 91 14.61 -23.91 -2.01
CA ALA A 91 15.85 -24.55 -2.39
C ALA A 91 16.69 -24.78 -1.12
N GLY A 92 16.59 -25.99 -0.54
CA GLY A 92 17.18 -26.29 0.76
C GLY A 92 16.50 -25.49 1.87
N ASN A 93 17.27 -24.69 2.61
CA ASN A 93 16.77 -23.80 3.67
C ASN A 93 16.61 -22.34 3.21
N GLN A 94 16.49 -22.11 1.91
CA GLN A 94 16.33 -20.79 1.32
C GLN A 94 15.08 -20.76 0.44
N LEU A 95 14.19 -19.81 0.68
CA LEU A 95 13.13 -19.46 -0.27
C LEU A 95 13.71 -18.45 -1.26
N VAL A 96 13.98 -18.92 -2.48
CA VAL A 96 14.44 -18.05 -3.57
C VAL A 96 13.23 -17.54 -4.31
N SER A 97 13.04 -16.23 -4.34
CA SER A 97 11.96 -15.59 -5.11
C SER A 97 12.51 -14.66 -6.16
N VAL A 98 11.77 -14.58 -7.27
CA VAL A 98 12.07 -13.78 -8.44
C VAL A 98 10.86 -12.91 -8.72
N VAL A 99 11.12 -11.64 -8.96
CA VAL A 99 10.13 -10.63 -9.32
C VAL A 99 10.36 -10.32 -10.78
N GLU A 100 9.39 -10.65 -11.61
CA GLU A 100 9.37 -10.33 -13.03
C GLU A 100 8.56 -9.05 -13.22
N SER A 101 9.20 -8.06 -13.83
CA SER A 101 8.59 -6.78 -14.16
C SER A 101 8.94 -6.39 -15.60
N SER A 102 8.33 -5.32 -16.10
CA SER A 102 8.69 -4.75 -17.41
C SER A 102 10.13 -4.23 -17.49
N ALA A 103 10.83 -4.13 -16.36
CA ALA A 103 12.22 -3.72 -16.24
C ALA A 103 13.22 -4.89 -16.14
N GLY A 104 12.74 -6.14 -16.16
CA GLY A 104 13.56 -7.34 -15.99
C GLY A 104 13.24 -8.12 -14.71
N ALA A 105 14.09 -9.10 -14.41
CA ALA A 105 13.93 -10.00 -13.28
C ALA A 105 14.94 -9.67 -12.16
N THR A 106 14.43 -9.49 -10.94
CA THR A 106 15.26 -9.35 -9.73
C THR A 106 14.98 -10.49 -8.77
N SER A 107 16.01 -11.04 -8.14
CA SER A 107 15.88 -12.15 -7.19
C SER A 107 16.22 -11.75 -5.76
N GLN A 108 15.53 -12.34 -4.80
CA GLN A 108 15.85 -12.26 -3.37
C GLN A 108 15.79 -13.66 -2.74
N SER A 109 16.47 -13.81 -1.62
CA SER A 109 16.49 -15.06 -0.85
C SER A 109 16.09 -14.79 0.60
N ILE A 110 15.23 -15.64 1.14
CA ILE A 110 14.80 -15.61 2.54
C ILE A 110 15.25 -16.90 3.20
N ALA A 111 15.95 -16.79 4.34
CA ALA A 111 16.23 -17.95 5.17
C ALA A 111 14.91 -18.58 5.63
N TRP A 112 14.69 -19.84 5.26
CA TRP A 112 13.43 -20.53 5.43
C TRP A 112 13.52 -21.56 6.55
N THR A 113 12.50 -21.54 7.41
CA THR A 113 12.35 -22.50 8.52
C THR A 113 11.10 -23.34 8.29
N PRO A 114 11.09 -24.65 8.61
CA PRO A 114 9.90 -25.49 8.47
C PRO A 114 8.67 -25.06 9.30
N SER A 115 8.83 -24.12 10.23
CA SER A 115 7.72 -23.50 10.96
C SER A 115 6.95 -22.47 10.13
N TYR A 116 7.56 -21.94 9.06
CA TYR A 116 6.93 -20.94 8.21
C TYR A 116 5.84 -21.58 7.33
N ARG A 117 4.85 -20.78 6.91
CA ARG A 117 3.72 -21.21 6.07
C ARG A 117 3.60 -20.34 4.82
N GLY A 118 2.99 -20.88 3.76
CA GLY A 118 2.68 -20.12 2.54
C GLY A 118 1.52 -19.14 2.74
N PHE A 119 1.01 -18.56 1.65
CA PHE A 119 0.01 -17.49 1.67
C PHE A 119 -1.29 -17.86 2.41
N PHE A 120 -1.64 -19.15 2.41
CA PHE A 120 -2.89 -19.66 2.98
C PHE A 120 -2.72 -20.24 4.38
N GLY A 121 -1.53 -20.08 4.99
CA GLY A 121 -1.18 -20.62 6.31
C GLY A 121 -2.20 -20.32 7.42
N PRO A 122 -2.72 -19.07 7.55
CA PRO A 122 -3.74 -18.76 8.56
C PRO A 122 -5.04 -19.57 8.42
N ASP A 123 -5.63 -19.62 7.22
CA ASP A 123 -6.87 -20.38 6.97
C ASP A 123 -6.64 -21.89 7.17
N GLN A 124 -5.51 -22.42 6.67
CA GLN A 124 -5.13 -23.82 6.90
C GLN A 124 -4.96 -24.13 8.39
N SER A 125 -4.35 -23.21 9.15
CA SER A 125 -4.16 -23.36 10.59
C SER A 125 -5.50 -23.43 11.31
N LEU A 126 -6.43 -22.53 10.99
CA LEU A 126 -7.76 -22.48 11.56
C LEU A 126 -8.56 -23.75 11.25
N ARG A 127 -8.50 -24.27 10.01
CA ARG A 127 -9.20 -25.51 9.63
C ARG A 127 -8.59 -26.76 10.24
N ALA A 128 -7.27 -26.82 10.35
CA ALA A 128 -6.57 -27.96 10.95
C ALA A 128 -6.80 -28.04 12.46
N ARG A 129 -6.84 -26.88 13.13
CA ARG A 129 -7.13 -26.77 14.57
C ARG A 129 -7.94 -25.49 14.81
N PRO A 130 -9.28 -25.57 14.82
CA PRO A 130 -10.13 -24.42 15.13
C PRO A 130 -9.78 -23.83 16.50
N LEU A 131 -9.77 -22.50 16.60
CA LEU A 131 -9.56 -21.82 17.88
C LEU A 131 -10.81 -21.95 18.76
N GLN A 132 -10.61 -21.93 20.07
CA GLN A 132 -11.67 -21.76 21.06
C GLN A 132 -11.66 -20.33 21.63
N PRO A 133 -12.76 -19.85 22.23
CA PRO A 133 -12.80 -18.53 22.84
C PRO A 133 -11.64 -18.30 23.82
N GLY A 134 -10.98 -17.15 23.71
CA GLY A 134 -9.83 -16.77 24.52
C GLY A 134 -8.49 -17.36 24.06
N GLU A 135 -8.47 -18.28 23.10
CA GLU A 135 -7.22 -18.81 22.55
C GLU A 135 -6.52 -17.82 21.63
N SER A 136 -5.20 -17.92 21.57
CA SER A 136 -4.37 -17.16 20.63
C SER A 136 -3.35 -18.07 19.95
N ARG A 137 -2.98 -17.73 18.72
CA ARG A 137 -1.99 -18.46 17.93
C ARG A 137 -1.16 -17.49 17.10
N VAL A 138 0.15 -17.62 17.19
CA VAL A 138 1.09 -16.89 16.34
C VAL A 138 1.57 -17.81 15.22
N LEU A 139 1.57 -17.30 14.00
CA LEU A 139 2.07 -17.95 12.80
C LEU A 139 3.10 -17.05 12.13
N GLN A 140 4.07 -17.66 11.46
CA GLN A 140 5.00 -16.96 10.58
C GLN A 140 4.66 -17.32 9.15
N VAL A 141 4.14 -16.34 8.41
CA VAL A 141 3.45 -16.57 7.15
C VAL A 141 4.16 -15.79 6.05
N LEU A 142 4.27 -16.39 4.87
CA LEU A 142 4.72 -15.66 3.69
C LEU A 142 3.66 -14.61 3.33
N PHE A 143 4.07 -13.35 3.20
CA PHE A 143 3.23 -12.25 2.80
C PHE A 143 3.62 -11.74 1.42
N PRO A 144 2.65 -11.56 0.50
CA PRO A 144 2.88 -11.00 -0.82
C PRO A 144 3.08 -9.47 -0.73
N GLY A 145 4.30 -9.00 -0.98
CA GLY A 145 4.52 -7.58 -1.30
C GLY A 145 4.10 -7.24 -2.73
N LEU A 146 4.29 -5.98 -3.13
CA LEU A 146 4.09 -5.58 -4.54
C LEU A 146 5.22 -6.09 -5.42
N THR A 147 6.46 -5.93 -4.95
CA THR A 147 7.67 -6.31 -5.70
C THR A 147 8.58 -7.20 -4.87
N SER A 148 8.07 -7.79 -3.79
CA SER A 148 8.83 -8.66 -2.92
C SER A 148 7.92 -9.65 -2.18
N VAL A 149 8.50 -10.60 -1.46
CA VAL A 149 7.80 -11.37 -0.43
C VAL A 149 8.59 -11.29 0.86
N GLN A 150 7.91 -11.40 1.98
CA GLN A 150 8.55 -11.42 3.30
C GLN A 150 7.80 -12.35 4.24
N VAL A 151 8.49 -12.86 5.26
CA VAL A 151 7.85 -13.65 6.31
C VAL A 151 7.46 -12.70 7.44
N VAL A 152 6.19 -12.73 7.80
CA VAL A 152 5.58 -11.82 8.77
C VAL A 152 4.95 -12.60 9.91
N ASN A 153 4.97 -12.00 11.10
CA ASN A 153 4.23 -12.54 12.23
C ASN A 153 2.74 -12.21 12.05
N THR A 154 1.90 -13.24 12.12
CA THR A 154 0.44 -13.14 12.11
C THR A 154 -0.10 -13.72 13.41
N THR A 155 -0.74 -12.89 14.21
CA THR A 155 -1.38 -13.32 15.47
C THR A 155 -2.89 -13.47 15.25
N LEU A 156 -3.42 -14.65 15.53
CA LEU A 156 -4.85 -14.94 15.52
C LEU A 156 -5.32 -14.99 16.97
N GLN A 157 -6.19 -14.07 17.37
CA GLN A 157 -6.77 -14.02 18.72
C GLN A 157 -8.28 -14.25 18.66
N ALA A 158 -8.75 -15.31 19.29
CA ALA A 158 -10.16 -15.65 19.38
C ALA A 158 -10.84 -14.95 20.56
N PHE A 159 -12.00 -14.37 20.28
CA PHE A 159 -12.93 -13.79 21.24
C PHE A 159 -14.11 -14.76 21.42
N ASP A 160 -15.29 -14.26 21.76
CA ASP A 160 -16.48 -15.08 21.87
C ASP A 160 -17.16 -15.34 20.53
N PHE A 161 -18.09 -16.29 20.55
CA PHE A 161 -19.04 -16.50 19.48
C PHE A 161 -20.11 -15.41 19.49
N GLU A 162 -20.39 -14.82 18.34
CA GLU A 162 -21.46 -13.86 18.15
C GLU A 162 -22.35 -14.22 16.95
N GLU A 163 -23.61 -13.81 17.01
CA GLU A 163 -24.48 -13.85 15.84
C GLU A 163 -24.12 -12.68 14.92
N THR A 164 -23.75 -12.97 13.67
CA THR A 164 -23.45 -11.96 12.66
C THR A 164 -24.18 -12.27 11.35
N ASP A 165 -24.45 -11.23 10.59
CA ASP A 165 -24.92 -11.34 9.21
C ASP A 165 -23.81 -11.90 8.31
N VAL A 166 -24.20 -12.80 7.42
CA VAL A 166 -23.43 -13.40 6.33
C VAL A 166 -24.31 -13.38 5.07
N ALA A 167 -23.77 -13.71 3.90
CA ALA A 167 -24.57 -13.70 2.67
C ALA A 167 -25.78 -14.66 2.71
N ALA A 168 -25.68 -15.75 3.47
CA ALA A 168 -26.75 -16.76 3.63
C ALA A 168 -27.71 -16.48 4.81
N GLY A 169 -27.75 -15.25 5.34
CA GLY A 169 -28.57 -14.88 6.50
C GLY A 169 -27.71 -14.68 7.75
N LYS A 170 -28.10 -15.23 8.89
CA LYS A 170 -27.36 -15.09 10.15
C LYS A 170 -26.67 -16.38 10.55
N LYS A 171 -25.48 -16.26 11.13
CA LYS A 171 -24.73 -17.39 11.71
C LYS A 171 -24.10 -16.99 13.04
N ARG A 172 -24.07 -17.94 13.97
CA ARG A 172 -23.25 -17.86 15.18
C ARG A 172 -21.83 -18.27 14.80
N LEU A 173 -20.87 -17.35 14.90
CA LEU A 173 -19.49 -17.54 14.46
C LEU A 173 -18.52 -17.01 15.52
N LEU A 174 -17.36 -17.65 15.63
CA LEU A 174 -16.27 -17.21 16.49
C LEU A 174 -15.63 -15.96 15.88
N LYS A 175 -15.57 -14.88 16.65
CA LYS A 175 -14.84 -13.67 16.23
C LYS A 175 -13.35 -13.86 16.50
N VAL A 176 -12.53 -13.64 15.47
CA VAL A 176 -11.07 -13.74 15.54
C VAL A 176 -10.46 -12.45 15.01
N ILE A 177 -9.59 -11.82 15.79
CA ILE A 177 -8.76 -10.71 15.30
C ILE A 177 -7.45 -11.29 14.76
N SER A 178 -7.16 -11.03 13.49
CA SER A 178 -5.93 -11.39 12.81
C SER A 178 -5.05 -10.15 12.68
N SER A 179 -3.99 -10.07 13.48
CA SER A 179 -3.04 -8.95 13.47
C SER A 179 -1.77 -9.33 12.71
N LEU A 180 -1.49 -8.59 11.64
CA LEU A 180 -0.32 -8.73 10.79
C LEU A 180 0.72 -7.66 11.15
N GLU A 181 1.95 -8.06 11.49
CA GLU A 181 3.05 -7.13 11.73
C GLU A 181 3.85 -6.87 10.45
N LEU A 182 3.81 -5.64 9.94
CA LEU A 182 4.47 -5.22 8.71
C LEU A 182 5.12 -3.84 8.88
N GLY A 183 6.42 -3.72 8.63
CA GLY A 183 7.11 -2.41 8.65
C GLY A 183 7.00 -1.66 9.99
N GLY A 184 6.88 -2.40 11.10
CA GLY A 184 6.70 -1.81 12.44
C GLY A 184 5.26 -1.36 12.75
N GLN A 185 4.31 -1.62 11.84
CA GLN A 185 2.89 -1.37 12.04
C GLN A 185 2.13 -2.69 12.14
N SER A 186 1.10 -2.71 12.99
CA SER A 186 0.17 -3.83 13.11
C SER A 186 -1.11 -3.53 12.33
N VAL A 187 -1.48 -4.41 11.40
CA VAL A 187 -2.71 -4.31 10.62
C VAL A 187 -3.66 -5.40 11.08
N GLY A 188 -4.74 -5.00 11.76
CA GLY A 188 -5.77 -5.90 12.28
C GLY A 188 -6.91 -6.12 11.29
N SER A 189 -7.22 -7.37 10.98
CA SER A 189 -8.45 -7.78 10.30
C SER A 189 -9.37 -8.51 11.28
N THR A 190 -10.69 -8.33 11.14
CA THR A 190 -11.65 -9.11 11.92
C THR A 190 -12.20 -10.25 11.07
N LEU A 191 -12.12 -11.47 11.56
CA LEU A 191 -12.59 -12.69 10.90
C LEU A 191 -13.71 -13.32 11.72
N TRP A 192 -14.68 -13.92 11.05
CA TRP A 192 -15.73 -14.72 11.67
C TRP A 192 -15.67 -16.14 11.10
N VAL A 193 -15.36 -17.09 11.98
CA VAL A 193 -15.07 -18.47 11.62
C VAL A 193 -16.07 -19.42 12.27
N ASP A 194 -16.40 -20.52 11.59
CA ASP A 194 -17.26 -21.57 12.15
C ASP A 194 -16.45 -22.58 12.99
N ASP A 195 -17.16 -23.53 13.61
CA ASP A 195 -16.55 -24.56 14.46
C ASP A 195 -15.60 -25.51 13.69
N ALA A 196 -15.66 -25.52 12.36
CA ALA A 196 -14.73 -26.25 11.49
C ALA A 196 -13.54 -25.37 11.04
N GLY A 197 -13.39 -24.16 11.60
CA GLY A 197 -12.34 -23.21 11.26
C GLY A 197 -12.51 -22.55 9.90
N ARG A 198 -13.69 -22.65 9.27
CA ARG A 198 -13.94 -22.04 7.96
C ARG A 198 -14.38 -20.60 8.15
N GLN A 199 -13.74 -19.69 7.41
CA GLN A 199 -14.12 -18.28 7.40
C GLN A 199 -15.42 -18.06 6.60
N TRP A 200 -16.38 -17.35 7.20
CA TRP A 200 -17.65 -16.98 6.57
C TRP A 200 -17.77 -15.48 6.31
N LYS A 201 -17.14 -14.66 7.15
CA LYS A 201 -17.10 -13.20 7.04
C LYS A 201 -15.71 -12.70 7.44
N ALA A 202 -15.25 -11.64 6.80
CA ALA A 202 -14.08 -10.89 7.24
C ALA A 202 -14.25 -9.39 6.97
N GLU A 203 -13.67 -8.56 7.82
CA GLU A 203 -13.49 -7.12 7.60
C GLU A 203 -11.99 -6.86 7.52
N ILE A 204 -11.53 -6.52 6.33
CA ILE A 204 -10.11 -6.39 6.01
C ILE A 204 -9.84 -4.93 5.63
N PRO A 205 -8.99 -4.21 6.39
CA PRO A 205 -8.60 -2.85 6.04
C PRO A 205 -8.06 -2.74 4.62
N GLY A 206 -8.54 -1.75 3.86
CA GLY A 206 -8.17 -1.55 2.45
C GLY A 206 -8.89 -2.42 1.42
N VAL A 207 -9.52 -3.53 1.84
CA VAL A 207 -10.31 -4.41 0.96
C VAL A 207 -11.82 -4.22 1.20
N GLY A 208 -12.24 -4.15 2.47
CA GLY A 208 -13.64 -4.00 2.87
C GLY A 208 -14.21 -5.24 3.56
N LEU A 209 -15.54 -5.38 3.49
CA LEU A 209 -16.27 -6.52 4.04
C LEU A 209 -16.27 -7.66 3.02
N VAL A 210 -15.82 -8.85 3.41
CA VAL A 210 -15.77 -10.04 2.59
C VAL A 210 -16.77 -11.05 3.14
N LEU A 211 -17.74 -11.48 2.32
CA LEU A 211 -18.75 -12.47 2.69
C LEU A 211 -18.63 -13.72 1.83
N ARG A 212 -18.48 -14.89 2.46
CA ARG A 212 -18.49 -16.18 1.77
C ARG A 212 -19.87 -16.45 1.15
N VAL A 213 -19.87 -16.97 -0.06
CA VAL A 213 -21.05 -17.46 -0.79
C VAL A 213 -20.82 -18.90 -1.27
N GLU A 214 -21.90 -19.65 -1.42
CA GLU A 214 -21.81 -21.08 -1.77
C GLU A 214 -21.60 -21.34 -3.28
N ARG A 215 -21.85 -20.33 -4.11
CA ARG A 215 -21.76 -20.42 -5.57
C ARG A 215 -21.10 -19.17 -6.12
N GLN A 216 -20.60 -19.27 -7.36
CA GLN A 216 -20.08 -18.12 -8.08
C GLN A 216 -21.11 -16.97 -8.09
N PRO A 217 -20.77 -15.79 -7.57
CA PRO A 217 -21.69 -14.67 -7.53
C PRO A 217 -21.77 -13.96 -8.88
N GLU A 218 -22.98 -13.53 -9.25
CA GLU A 218 -23.21 -12.61 -10.37
C GLU A 218 -23.35 -11.20 -9.81
N LEU A 219 -22.34 -10.35 -10.04
CA LEU A 219 -22.39 -8.95 -9.58
C LEU A 219 -23.19 -8.10 -10.56
N ALA A 220 -24.13 -7.32 -10.03
CA ALA A 220 -24.94 -6.40 -10.82
C ALA A 220 -24.06 -5.39 -11.59
N ALA A 221 -24.38 -5.19 -12.86
CA ALA A 221 -23.69 -4.20 -13.70
C ALA A 221 -23.84 -2.80 -13.08
N GLY A 222 -22.72 -2.16 -12.76
CA GLY A 222 -22.68 -0.78 -12.24
C GLY A 222 -22.54 -0.62 -10.72
N ALA A 223 -22.61 -1.68 -9.91
CA ALA A 223 -22.37 -1.57 -8.46
C ALA A 223 -20.98 -0.99 -8.13
N ALA A 224 -19.96 -1.40 -8.89
CA ALA A 224 -18.60 -0.85 -8.83
C ALA A 224 -18.51 0.64 -9.21
N LEU A 225 -19.48 1.20 -9.93
CA LEU A 225 -19.51 2.61 -10.31
C LEU A 225 -20.02 3.51 -9.18
N ALA A 226 -20.62 2.94 -8.13
CA ALA A 226 -21.12 3.71 -6.99
C ALA A 226 -20.03 4.04 -5.96
N VAL A 227 -18.90 3.33 -5.99
CA VAL A 227 -17.82 3.48 -5.00
C VAL A 227 -16.64 4.20 -5.63
N ASP A 228 -16.40 5.46 -5.22
CA ASP A 228 -15.22 6.22 -5.59
C ASP A 228 -14.26 6.35 -4.40
N LEU A 229 -13.10 5.71 -4.50
CA LEU A 229 -12.09 5.74 -3.44
C LEU A 229 -11.60 7.15 -3.13
N SER A 230 -11.57 8.05 -4.12
CA SER A 230 -11.15 9.44 -3.93
C SER A 230 -12.13 10.21 -3.06
N LYS A 231 -13.43 9.89 -3.11
CA LYS A 231 -14.44 10.46 -2.21
C LYS A 231 -14.36 9.84 -0.83
N SER A 232 -14.13 8.54 -0.78
CA SER A 232 -14.17 7.76 0.44
C SER A 232 -12.96 7.94 1.37
N SER A 233 -11.85 8.44 0.81
CA SER A 233 -10.60 8.77 1.51
C SER A 233 -10.43 10.26 1.79
N PHE A 234 -11.36 11.09 1.34
CA PHE A 234 -11.31 12.54 1.51
C PHE A 234 -11.66 12.95 2.94
N VAL A 235 -10.83 13.80 3.53
CA VAL A 235 -10.99 14.35 4.88
C VAL A 235 -11.48 15.80 4.75
N PRO A 236 -12.78 16.07 4.91
CA PRO A 236 -13.32 17.40 4.73
C PRO A 236 -12.84 18.37 5.82
N LEU A 237 -12.61 19.63 5.45
CA LEU A 237 -12.36 20.73 6.38
C LEU A 237 -13.60 21.60 6.55
N LYS A 238 -13.75 22.22 7.74
CA LYS A 238 -14.81 23.19 8.02
C LYS A 238 -14.67 24.48 7.19
N GLY A 239 -13.44 24.86 6.83
CA GLY A 239 -13.14 26.06 6.07
C GLY A 239 -11.92 25.88 5.15
N PRO A 240 -11.78 26.73 4.12
CA PRO A 240 -10.65 26.64 3.19
C PRO A 240 -9.36 27.17 3.81
N ILE A 241 -8.22 26.65 3.34
CA ILE A 241 -6.91 27.29 3.52
C ILE A 241 -6.63 28.07 2.23
N GLU A 242 -6.68 29.40 2.29
CA GLU A 242 -6.35 30.20 1.12
C GLU A 242 -4.92 29.91 0.67
N ARG A 243 -4.65 29.87 -0.64
CA ARG A 243 -3.30 29.63 -1.19
C ARG A 243 -2.53 28.49 -0.47
N ALA A 244 -3.21 27.39 -0.13
CA ALA A 244 -2.68 26.33 0.74
C ALA A 244 -1.26 25.85 0.36
N HIS A 245 -0.99 25.67 -0.94
CA HIS A 245 0.32 25.23 -1.44
C HIS A 245 1.41 26.32 -1.45
N GLN A 246 1.11 27.53 -0.98
CA GLN A 246 2.04 28.64 -0.80
C GLN A 246 2.18 29.04 0.67
N THR A 247 1.50 28.33 1.58
CA THR A 247 1.60 28.60 3.02
C THR A 247 2.99 28.29 3.53
N ARG A 248 3.52 29.18 4.36
CA ARG A 248 4.80 29.01 5.04
C ARG A 248 4.68 28.11 6.25
N ARG A 249 3.63 28.25 7.06
CA ARG A 249 3.42 27.43 8.26
C ARG A 249 1.95 27.22 8.52
N VAL A 250 1.57 26.01 8.96
CA VAL A 250 0.20 25.73 9.42
C VAL A 250 0.26 24.89 10.68
N ALA A 251 -0.58 25.22 11.65
CA ALA A 251 -0.84 24.40 12.82
C ALA A 251 -2.21 23.74 12.70
N TYR A 252 -2.24 22.43 12.90
CA TYR A 252 -3.43 21.59 12.83
C TYR A 252 -3.68 20.95 14.20
N GLN A 253 -4.95 20.77 14.56
CA GLN A 253 -5.37 19.79 15.54
C GLN A 253 -5.89 18.58 14.79
N ILE A 254 -5.30 17.42 15.06
CA ILE A 254 -5.67 16.15 14.46
C ILE A 254 -6.24 15.25 15.53
N GLN A 255 -7.43 14.72 15.27
CA GLN A 255 -8.07 13.71 16.11
C GLN A 255 -8.24 12.42 15.32
N LEU A 256 -7.84 11.29 15.90
CA LEU A 256 -8.05 9.95 15.34
C LEU A 256 -9.02 9.17 16.24
N GLN A 257 -10.03 8.52 15.66
CA GLN A 257 -11.06 7.82 16.44
C GLN A 257 -10.52 6.67 17.29
N THR A 258 -9.52 5.93 16.80
CA THR A 258 -9.04 4.71 17.47
C THR A 258 -7.52 4.59 17.55
N ASN A 259 -6.77 5.44 16.84
CA ASN A 259 -5.32 5.34 16.72
C ASN A 259 -4.61 6.49 17.43
N ASP A 260 -3.33 6.29 17.73
CA ASP A 260 -2.42 7.30 18.28
C ASP A 260 -1.88 8.18 17.13
N PRO A 261 -2.21 9.49 17.08
CA PRO A 261 -1.75 10.36 16.01
C PRO A 261 -0.22 10.51 15.97
N ALA A 262 0.49 10.38 17.09
CA ALA A 262 1.96 10.47 17.12
C ALA A 262 2.66 9.27 16.48
N LYS A 263 1.95 8.15 16.33
CA LYS A 263 2.43 6.98 15.56
C LYS A 263 2.01 7.04 14.08
N ALA A 264 0.92 7.74 13.77
CA ALA A 264 0.41 7.85 12.42
C ALA A 264 1.13 8.92 11.58
N PHE A 265 1.52 10.04 12.21
CA PHE A 265 2.17 11.16 11.53
C PHE A 265 3.68 11.16 11.75
N GLN A 266 4.44 11.37 10.67
CA GLN A 266 5.89 11.44 10.72
C GLN A 266 6.36 12.70 11.46
N HIS A 267 7.40 12.56 12.28
CA HIS A 267 8.17 13.69 12.80
C HIS A 267 9.42 13.90 11.94
N ASP A 268 9.65 15.12 11.45
CA ASP A 268 10.86 15.51 10.71
C ASP A 268 11.13 17.03 10.79
N THR A 269 12.11 17.54 10.05
CA THR A 269 12.47 18.98 10.10
C THR A 269 11.35 19.91 9.64
N ARG A 270 10.36 19.39 8.90
CA ARG A 270 9.24 20.15 8.36
C ARG A 270 7.96 19.93 9.15
N GLN A 271 7.83 18.82 9.88
CA GLN A 271 6.63 18.44 10.59
C GLN A 271 6.91 18.01 12.04
N GLN A 272 6.32 18.73 12.99
CA GLN A 272 6.34 18.40 14.41
C GLN A 272 4.98 17.90 14.86
N VAL A 273 4.96 16.78 15.58
CA VAL A 273 3.75 16.20 16.18
C VAL A 273 3.87 16.30 17.71
N ALA A 274 2.97 17.04 18.34
CA ALA A 274 2.88 17.19 19.78
C ALA A 274 1.59 16.55 20.30
N VAL A 275 1.73 15.47 21.08
CA VAL A 275 0.60 14.74 21.67
C VAL A 275 -0.16 15.67 22.63
N VAL A 276 -1.49 15.70 22.50
CA VAL A 276 -2.40 16.32 23.46
C VAL A 276 -2.96 15.23 24.40
N ASP A 277 -3.43 14.14 23.81
CA ASP A 277 -3.88 12.90 24.49
C ASP A 277 -3.75 11.70 23.54
N ASP A 278 -4.21 10.51 23.96
CA ASP A 278 -4.07 9.24 23.23
C ASP A 278 -4.66 9.25 21.81
N HIS A 279 -5.58 10.18 21.51
CA HIS A 279 -6.31 10.26 20.24
C HIS A 279 -6.20 11.63 19.57
N THR A 280 -5.51 12.59 20.19
CA THR A 280 -5.43 13.97 19.72
C THR A 280 -3.98 14.45 19.71
N ALA A 281 -3.55 15.06 18.61
CA ALA A 281 -2.25 15.72 18.53
C ALA A 281 -2.34 17.07 17.82
N ARG A 282 -1.46 17.99 18.22
CA ARG A 282 -1.17 19.20 17.47
C ARG A 282 -0.06 18.92 16.48
N VAL A 283 -0.33 19.09 15.19
CA VAL A 283 0.66 18.92 14.12
C VAL A 283 1.02 20.29 13.55
N ILE A 284 2.30 20.63 13.58
CA ILE A 284 2.82 21.87 13.00
C ILE A 284 3.63 21.51 11.77
N VAL A 285 3.29 22.10 10.64
CA VAL A 285 4.05 21.97 9.39
C VAL A 285 4.67 23.32 9.04
N ASP A 286 5.99 23.37 8.83
CA ASP A 286 6.74 24.57 8.46
C ASP A 286 7.51 24.36 7.15
N ALA A 287 7.10 25.08 6.10
CA ALA A 287 7.67 25.07 4.77
C ALA A 287 8.67 26.22 4.51
N SER A 288 9.12 26.95 5.53
CA SER A 288 10.08 28.07 5.37
C SER A 288 11.52 27.64 5.04
N GLY A 289 11.78 26.34 4.94
CA GLY A 289 13.11 25.79 4.65
C GLY A 289 14.02 25.77 5.89
N ALA A 290 15.31 25.43 5.72
CA ALA A 290 16.19 25.13 6.86
C ALA A 290 16.56 26.30 7.78
N GLN A 291 16.10 27.52 7.50
CA GLN A 291 16.24 28.60 8.47
C GLN A 291 15.37 28.36 9.72
N HIS A 292 14.34 27.52 9.63
CA HIS A 292 13.44 27.19 10.75
C HIS A 292 13.10 25.69 10.79
N ALA A 293 14.12 24.84 10.83
CA ALA A 293 13.90 23.41 11.04
C ALA A 293 13.21 23.17 12.40
N LEU A 294 12.15 22.36 12.41
CA LEU A 294 11.41 22.00 13.62
C LEU A 294 12.09 20.89 14.45
N ALA A 295 13.10 20.24 13.90
CA ALA A 295 13.90 19.18 14.52
C ALA A 295 15.38 19.32 14.16
N ASP A 296 16.27 18.85 15.04
CA ASP A 296 17.71 19.11 14.95
C ASP A 296 18.47 18.23 13.94
N ALA A 297 17.93 17.06 13.56
CA ALA A 297 18.64 16.13 12.67
C ALA A 297 17.68 15.30 11.82
N GLU A 298 18.07 15.09 10.56
CA GLU A 298 17.45 14.10 9.68
C GLU A 298 18.34 12.89 9.49
N THR A 299 17.71 11.75 9.22
CA THR A 299 18.44 10.56 8.78
C THR A 299 19.03 10.80 7.40
N GLU A 300 20.35 10.69 7.30
CA GLU A 300 21.07 10.73 6.02
C GLU A 300 20.55 9.68 5.03
N PRO A 301 20.72 9.89 3.70
CA PRO A 301 20.23 8.97 2.70
C PRO A 301 20.96 7.63 2.73
N ARG A 302 20.19 6.56 2.71
CA ARG A 302 20.65 5.17 2.58
C ARG A 302 21.14 4.90 1.16
N SER A 303 21.84 3.78 0.95
CA SER A 303 22.20 3.32 -0.39
C SER A 303 20.97 3.12 -1.29
N ALA A 304 19.87 2.62 -0.72
CA ALA A 304 18.59 2.42 -1.39
C ALA A 304 17.92 3.73 -1.85
N ASP A 305 18.29 4.88 -1.29
CA ASP A 305 17.80 6.19 -1.73
C ASP A 305 18.53 6.71 -2.99
N ARG A 306 19.58 6.01 -3.43
CA ARG A 306 20.38 6.36 -4.61
C ARG A 306 20.25 5.34 -5.74
N GLY A 307 20.11 4.06 -5.39
CA GLY A 307 20.10 2.96 -6.35
C GLY A 307 18.75 2.70 -7.02
N ALA A 308 18.79 1.90 -8.09
CA ALA A 308 17.62 1.39 -8.76
C ALA A 308 16.93 0.27 -7.96
N ASN A 309 15.63 0.10 -8.17
CA ASN A 309 14.86 -1.06 -7.69
C ASN A 309 13.68 -1.37 -8.64
N ALA A 310 12.84 -2.35 -8.26
CA ALA A 310 11.73 -2.82 -9.08
C ALA A 310 10.63 -1.78 -9.36
N LEU A 311 10.59 -0.66 -8.64
CA LEU A 311 9.65 0.46 -8.86
C LEU A 311 10.35 1.75 -9.31
N ILE A 312 11.64 1.92 -8.98
CA ILE A 312 12.44 3.11 -9.28
C ILE A 312 13.64 2.71 -10.15
N GLN A 313 13.46 2.60 -11.46
CA GLN A 313 14.52 2.19 -12.39
C GLN A 313 15.38 3.37 -12.86
N CYS A 314 16.15 4.00 -11.96
CA CYS A 314 16.96 5.18 -12.30
C CYS A 314 18.08 4.91 -13.33
N GLU A 315 18.39 3.65 -13.61
CA GLU A 315 19.38 3.22 -14.61
C GLU A 315 18.74 2.83 -15.96
N ASP A 316 17.40 2.88 -16.10
CA ASP A 316 16.75 2.63 -17.39
C ASP A 316 17.21 3.66 -18.42
N PRO A 317 17.65 3.26 -19.64
CA PRO A 317 18.18 4.18 -20.64
C PRO A 317 17.25 5.36 -20.97
N ARG A 318 15.93 5.16 -20.97
CA ARG A 318 14.96 6.24 -21.22
C ARG A 318 14.88 7.22 -20.04
N ILE A 319 14.99 6.73 -18.82
CA ILE A 319 15.01 7.58 -17.62
C ILE A 319 16.31 8.39 -17.58
N VAL A 320 17.45 7.77 -17.88
CA VAL A 320 18.74 8.45 -17.99
C VAL A 320 18.71 9.53 -19.09
N GLU A 321 18.23 9.18 -20.29
CA GLU A 321 18.07 10.13 -21.39
C GLU A 321 17.15 11.30 -21.02
N MET A 322 15.98 11.01 -20.43
CA MET A 322 15.05 12.04 -19.98
C MET A 322 15.67 12.94 -18.92
N ALA A 323 16.39 12.40 -17.93
CA ALA A 323 16.99 13.18 -16.85
C ALA A 323 18.16 14.05 -17.33
N THR A 324 19.01 13.52 -18.23
CA THR A 324 20.15 14.26 -18.81
C THR A 324 19.69 15.36 -19.77
N GLY A 325 18.56 15.18 -20.47
CA GLY A 325 18.03 16.15 -21.42
C GLY A 325 17.39 17.41 -20.81
N VAL A 326 17.14 17.46 -19.50
CA VAL A 326 16.42 18.59 -18.86
C VAL A 326 17.32 19.79 -18.58
N VAL A 327 18.52 19.55 -18.04
CA VAL A 327 19.52 20.59 -17.72
C VAL A 327 20.95 20.04 -17.90
N PRO A 328 21.95 20.91 -18.20
CA PRO A 328 23.37 20.51 -18.26
C PRO A 328 23.87 19.89 -16.95
N ASP A 329 25.00 19.17 -17.00
CA ASP A 329 25.57 18.46 -15.83
C ASP A 329 26.14 19.39 -14.75
N GLU A 330 26.68 20.55 -15.15
CA GLU A 330 27.29 21.54 -14.24
C GLU A 330 26.25 22.44 -13.56
N GLN A 331 25.28 21.83 -12.88
CA GLN A 331 24.21 22.54 -12.15
C GLN A 331 24.16 22.10 -10.69
N GLU A 332 23.88 23.05 -9.81
CA GLU A 332 23.65 22.77 -8.38
C GLU A 332 22.50 21.75 -8.22
N PRO A 333 22.64 20.73 -7.34
CA PRO A 333 21.66 19.65 -7.20
C PRO A 333 20.21 20.13 -7.01
N TRP A 334 20.01 21.22 -6.26
CA TRP A 334 18.68 21.80 -6.07
C TRP A 334 18.06 22.37 -7.35
N GLN A 335 18.86 23.01 -8.21
CA GLN A 335 18.36 23.54 -9.48
C GLN A 335 18.00 22.40 -10.43
N VAL A 336 18.80 21.34 -10.45
CA VAL A 336 18.50 20.11 -11.19
C VAL A 336 17.17 19.51 -10.70
N ALA A 337 17.01 19.31 -9.38
CA ALA A 337 15.79 18.71 -8.83
C ALA A 337 14.51 19.50 -9.16
N LYS A 338 14.53 20.83 -9.06
CA LYS A 338 13.39 21.68 -9.46
C LYS A 338 13.11 21.62 -10.96
N ALA A 339 14.15 21.60 -11.79
CA ALA A 339 13.98 21.51 -13.24
C ALA A 339 13.36 20.15 -13.63
N LEU A 340 13.78 19.06 -12.98
CA LEU A 340 13.19 17.74 -13.14
C LEU A 340 11.73 17.69 -12.67
N GLU A 341 11.40 18.30 -11.52
CA GLU A 341 10.01 18.39 -11.04
C GLU A 341 9.11 19.09 -12.06
N LEU A 342 9.55 20.23 -12.59
CA LEU A 342 8.82 20.97 -13.62
C LEU A 342 8.70 20.16 -14.91
N HIS A 343 9.77 19.46 -15.32
CA HIS A 343 9.75 18.59 -16.48
C HIS A 343 8.71 17.48 -16.34
N VAL A 344 8.67 16.77 -15.21
CA VAL A 344 7.64 15.74 -14.96
C VAL A 344 6.24 16.35 -15.03
N LYS A 345 6.02 17.50 -14.38
CA LYS A 345 4.73 18.21 -14.43
C LYS A 345 4.26 18.51 -15.86
N GLN A 346 5.19 18.88 -16.73
CA GLN A 346 4.91 19.24 -18.13
C GLN A 346 4.78 18.04 -19.05
N SER A 347 5.54 16.98 -18.80
CA SER A 347 5.57 15.76 -19.61
C SER A 347 4.37 14.83 -19.36
N MET A 348 3.90 14.77 -18.11
CA MET A 348 2.76 13.94 -17.73
C MET A 348 1.46 14.42 -18.40
N ARG A 349 0.81 13.53 -19.13
CA ARG A 349 -0.46 13.76 -19.81
C ARG A 349 -1.62 13.52 -18.83
N ARG A 350 -2.86 13.87 -19.25
CA ARG A 350 -4.09 13.81 -18.42
C ARG A 350 -4.07 12.64 -17.44
N ALA A 351 -4.40 12.94 -16.18
CA ALA A 351 -4.41 11.97 -15.09
C ALA A 351 -5.20 10.71 -15.49
N ASP A 352 -4.50 9.59 -15.38
CA ASP A 352 -5.01 8.26 -15.66
C ASP A 352 -5.04 7.52 -14.33
N PHE A 353 -6.24 7.22 -13.84
CA PHE A 353 -6.43 6.56 -12.54
C PHE A 353 -6.74 5.06 -12.73
N SER A 354 -6.67 4.56 -13.96
CA SER A 354 -6.98 3.16 -14.28
C SER A 354 -5.89 2.17 -13.83
N THR A 355 -4.68 2.67 -13.52
CA THR A 355 -3.58 1.89 -12.94
C THR A 355 -3.48 2.15 -11.45
N ALA A 356 -3.37 1.08 -10.65
CA ALA A 356 -3.29 1.22 -9.20
C ALA A 356 -1.92 1.76 -8.72
N PHE A 357 -0.83 1.28 -9.34
CA PHE A 357 0.56 1.69 -9.07
C PHE A 357 1.47 1.22 -10.22
N ALA A 358 2.16 2.12 -10.92
CA ALA A 358 3.13 1.79 -11.99
C ALA A 358 4.59 2.00 -11.56
N SER A 359 5.53 1.33 -12.23
CA SER A 359 6.97 1.56 -12.05
C SER A 359 7.44 2.79 -12.83
N ALA A 360 8.51 3.44 -12.39
CA ALA A 360 9.07 4.62 -13.06
C ALA A 360 9.38 4.37 -14.55
N ALA A 361 9.91 3.19 -14.90
CA ALA A 361 10.18 2.83 -16.29
C ALA A 361 8.89 2.72 -17.14
N GLU A 362 7.78 2.29 -16.55
CA GLU A 362 6.50 2.25 -17.25
C GLU A 362 5.90 3.65 -17.40
N VAL A 363 6.01 4.48 -16.37
CA VAL A 363 5.58 5.89 -16.42
C VAL A 363 6.39 6.66 -17.45
N ALA A 364 7.71 6.44 -17.54
CA ALA A 364 8.55 7.08 -18.55
C ALA A 364 8.14 6.75 -19.99
N LYS A 365 7.51 5.59 -20.23
CA LYS A 365 6.97 5.21 -21.55
C LYS A 365 5.59 5.83 -21.82
N THR A 366 4.71 5.76 -20.82
CA THR A 366 3.29 6.08 -20.98
C THR A 366 2.98 7.55 -20.74
N LEU A 367 3.76 8.20 -19.88
CA LEU A 367 3.59 9.56 -19.37
C LEU A 367 2.16 9.81 -18.87
N ARG A 368 1.63 8.83 -18.14
CA ARG A 368 0.26 8.80 -17.60
C ARG A 368 0.29 8.27 -16.17
N GLY A 369 -0.66 8.75 -15.36
CA GLY A 369 -0.85 8.32 -13.99
C GLY A 369 -1.29 9.46 -13.08
N ASP A 370 -1.29 9.22 -11.78
CA ASP A 370 -1.67 10.18 -10.75
C ASP A 370 -0.47 10.60 -9.88
N CYS A 371 -0.72 11.02 -8.63
CA CYS A 371 0.32 11.39 -7.68
C CYS A 371 1.41 10.31 -7.54
N SER A 372 1.04 9.03 -7.64
CA SER A 372 1.95 7.92 -7.45
C SER A 372 2.96 7.85 -8.59
N GLU A 373 2.48 7.90 -9.82
CA GLU A 373 3.30 7.89 -11.03
C GLU A 373 4.19 9.13 -11.16
N HIS A 374 3.68 10.30 -10.75
CA HIS A 374 4.49 11.53 -10.70
C HIS A 374 5.65 11.39 -9.71
N ALA A 375 5.39 10.85 -8.51
CA ALA A 375 6.40 10.70 -7.46
C ALA A 375 7.46 9.65 -7.83
N VAL A 376 7.08 8.49 -8.37
CA VAL A 376 8.07 7.46 -8.76
C VAL A 376 8.92 7.91 -9.95
N LEU A 377 8.34 8.59 -10.94
CA LEU A 377 9.09 9.13 -12.08
C LEU A 377 10.08 10.21 -11.62
N LEU A 378 9.63 11.20 -10.84
CA LEU A 378 10.51 12.26 -10.34
C LEU A 378 11.64 11.68 -9.48
N THR A 379 11.34 10.71 -8.62
CA THR A 379 12.34 10.02 -7.80
C THR A 379 13.39 9.34 -8.67
N ALA A 380 12.98 8.63 -9.73
CA ALA A 380 13.90 7.95 -10.64
C ALA A 380 14.80 8.94 -11.41
N LEU A 381 14.24 10.04 -11.90
CA LEU A 381 15.00 11.09 -12.60
C LEU A 381 16.02 11.76 -11.67
N CYS A 382 15.66 12.03 -10.41
CA CYS A 382 16.58 12.61 -9.43
C CYS A 382 17.75 11.66 -9.16
N ARG A 383 17.46 10.36 -8.90
CA ARG A 383 18.50 9.33 -8.70
C ARG A 383 19.40 9.17 -9.93
N ALA A 384 18.85 9.25 -11.14
CA ALA A 384 19.62 9.20 -12.39
C ALA A 384 20.62 10.37 -12.53
N ARG A 385 20.36 11.51 -11.86
CA ARG A 385 21.28 12.65 -11.76
C ARG A 385 22.17 12.62 -10.50
N GLY A 386 22.21 11.49 -9.80
CA GLY A 386 23.02 11.32 -8.59
C GLY A 386 22.43 12.01 -7.34
N ILE A 387 21.20 12.50 -7.40
CA ILE A 387 20.53 13.15 -6.27
C ILE A 387 19.79 12.06 -5.46
N PRO A 388 20.14 11.84 -4.18
CA PRO A 388 19.41 10.87 -3.37
C PRO A 388 17.94 11.30 -3.26
N ALA A 389 17.03 10.39 -3.52
CA ALA A 389 15.61 10.68 -3.56
C ALA A 389 14.78 9.50 -3.02
N ARG A 390 13.65 9.82 -2.38
CA ARG A 390 12.69 8.86 -1.85
C ARG A 390 11.26 9.37 -2.05
N VAL A 391 10.27 8.50 -1.92
CA VAL A 391 8.87 8.93 -1.91
C VAL A 391 8.41 9.20 -0.49
N ALA A 392 7.48 10.14 -0.34
CA ALA A 392 6.76 10.38 0.90
C ALA A 392 5.26 10.24 0.64
N THR A 393 4.54 9.65 1.60
CA THR A 393 3.09 9.45 1.53
C THR A 393 2.40 10.17 2.67
N GLY A 394 1.22 10.69 2.40
CA GLY A 394 0.44 11.36 3.40
C GLY A 394 -0.81 12.02 2.83
N LEU A 395 -1.14 13.19 3.37
CA LEU A 395 -2.34 13.94 3.04
C LEU A 395 -1.98 15.31 2.45
N VAL A 396 -2.67 15.72 1.40
CA VAL A 396 -2.49 17.05 0.80
C VAL A 396 -3.82 17.78 0.70
N TYR A 397 -3.78 19.08 1.00
CA TYR A 397 -4.92 19.96 0.82
C TYR A 397 -5.33 19.99 -0.66
N ILE A 398 -6.58 19.64 -0.93
CA ILE A 398 -7.18 19.66 -2.26
C ILE A 398 -8.59 20.26 -2.21
N LEU A 399 -9.10 20.64 -3.38
CA LEU A 399 -10.52 20.95 -3.58
C LEU A 399 -11.19 19.79 -4.31
N LEU A 400 -11.89 18.93 -3.58
CA LEU A 400 -12.65 17.83 -4.19
C LEU A 400 -14.08 18.31 -4.45
N GLU A 401 -14.46 18.44 -5.73
CA GLU A 401 -15.78 18.97 -6.12
C GLU A 401 -16.08 20.33 -5.43
N ASN A 402 -15.08 21.23 -5.40
CA ASN A 402 -15.09 22.53 -4.71
C ASN A 402 -15.21 22.48 -3.17
N ARG A 403 -15.12 21.29 -2.55
CA ARG A 403 -15.07 21.16 -1.09
C ARG A 403 -13.61 21.16 -0.61
N PRO A 404 -13.23 21.99 0.37
CA PRO A 404 -11.89 22.00 0.93
C PRO A 404 -11.68 20.79 1.83
N GLY A 405 -10.51 20.17 1.72
CA GLY A 405 -10.16 19.03 2.55
C GLY A 405 -8.79 18.47 2.21
N PHE A 406 -8.48 17.34 2.81
CA PHE A 406 -7.26 16.61 2.59
C PHE A 406 -7.55 15.30 1.85
N GLY A 407 -6.76 15.01 0.82
CA GLY A 407 -6.78 13.72 0.11
C GLY A 407 -5.45 13.00 0.29
N PHE A 408 -5.48 11.66 0.20
CA PHE A 408 -4.24 10.87 0.13
C PHE A 408 -3.39 11.32 -1.05
N HIS A 409 -2.08 11.39 -0.84
CA HIS A 409 -1.13 11.84 -1.85
C HIS A 409 0.24 11.20 -1.65
N MET A 410 0.98 11.07 -2.75
CA MET A 410 2.40 10.68 -2.76
C MET A 410 3.23 11.75 -3.48
N TRP A 411 4.39 12.11 -2.91
CA TRP A 411 5.33 13.09 -3.47
C TRP A 411 6.78 12.62 -3.32
N THR A 412 7.75 13.39 -3.82
CA THR A 412 9.18 13.06 -3.77
C THR A 412 9.90 13.92 -2.72
N GLU A 413 10.85 13.34 -2.01
CA GLU A 413 11.83 14.06 -1.19
C GLU A 413 13.22 13.84 -1.76
N VAL A 414 14.00 14.91 -1.91
CA VAL A 414 15.39 14.87 -2.39
C VAL A 414 16.35 15.34 -1.31
N TRP A 415 17.53 14.72 -1.22
CA TRP A 415 18.55 15.14 -0.26
C TRP A 415 19.46 16.22 -0.85
N VAL A 416 19.36 17.45 -0.35
CA VAL A 416 20.19 18.58 -0.79
C VAL A 416 20.53 19.49 0.38
N GLY A 417 21.82 19.75 0.62
CA GLY A 417 22.26 20.62 1.72
C GLY A 417 21.89 20.05 3.10
N ASP A 418 22.22 18.77 3.27
CA ASP A 418 22.05 17.98 4.49
C ASP A 418 20.62 17.89 5.04
N ARG A 419 19.66 17.86 4.13
CA ARG A 419 18.23 17.72 4.44
C ARG A 419 17.43 17.13 3.29
N TRP A 420 16.32 16.51 3.61
CA TRP A 420 15.26 16.06 2.73
C TRP A 420 14.35 17.25 2.39
N ILE A 421 14.39 17.68 1.14
CA ILE A 421 13.55 18.75 0.61
C ILE A 421 12.44 18.12 -0.23
N PRO A 422 11.17 18.37 0.11
CA PRO A 422 10.04 17.84 -0.65
C PRO A 422 9.79 18.60 -1.97
N LEU A 423 9.45 17.84 -3.00
CA LEU A 423 9.02 18.27 -4.33
C LEU A 423 7.76 17.50 -4.72
N ASP A 424 6.84 18.18 -5.40
CA ASP A 424 5.57 17.62 -5.82
C ASP A 424 5.36 17.89 -7.31
N ALA A 425 5.72 16.91 -8.13
CA ALA A 425 5.58 16.99 -9.59
C ALA A 425 4.11 17.10 -10.05
N THR A 426 3.12 16.87 -9.18
CA THR A 426 1.72 17.19 -9.53
C THR A 426 1.45 18.70 -9.51
N LEU A 427 2.30 19.47 -8.81
CA LEU A 427 2.26 20.93 -8.73
C LEU A 427 3.32 21.59 -9.63
N GLY A 428 4.56 21.09 -9.60
CA GLY A 428 5.68 21.62 -10.39
C GLY A 428 6.11 23.04 -10.00
N ARG A 429 6.22 23.32 -8.70
CA ARG A 429 6.40 24.69 -8.16
C ARG A 429 7.78 24.96 -7.55
N GLY A 430 8.68 24.00 -7.56
CA GLY A 430 10.01 24.08 -6.96
C GLY A 430 9.99 23.96 -5.44
N GLY A 431 9.02 23.22 -4.89
CA GLY A 431 8.78 23.05 -3.46
C GLY A 431 7.30 22.91 -3.11
N ILE A 432 7.01 22.60 -1.85
CA ILE A 432 5.64 22.46 -1.33
C ILE A 432 5.39 23.40 -0.14
N GLY A 433 4.13 23.77 0.07
CA GLY A 433 3.70 24.55 1.24
C GLY A 433 3.38 23.66 2.46
N ALA A 434 2.87 24.29 3.52
CA ALA A 434 2.44 23.60 4.74
C ALA A 434 1.08 22.89 4.63
N GLY A 435 0.50 22.80 3.42
CA GLY A 435 -0.71 22.02 3.09
C GLY A 435 -0.45 20.53 2.81
N HIS A 436 0.77 20.03 3.07
CA HIS A 436 1.13 18.61 2.95
C HIS A 436 1.43 18.06 4.35
N LEU A 437 0.66 17.08 4.81
CA LEU A 437 0.85 16.36 6.07
C LEU A 437 1.46 14.99 5.79
N LYS A 438 2.61 14.68 6.39
CA LYS A 438 3.37 13.46 6.13
C LYS A 438 2.99 12.34 7.10
N LEU A 439 2.73 11.14 6.56
CA LEU A 439 2.53 9.93 7.34
C LEU A 439 3.81 9.10 7.39
N THR A 440 4.44 8.87 6.24
CA THR A 440 5.70 8.13 6.16
C THR A 440 6.50 8.49 4.91
N HIS A 441 7.66 7.86 4.74
CA HIS A 441 8.49 7.89 3.55
C HIS A 441 9.09 6.52 3.26
N SER A 442 9.48 6.27 2.02
CA SER A 442 9.99 4.98 1.58
C SER A 442 10.90 5.13 0.36
N ASN A 443 11.92 4.27 0.27
CA ASN A 443 12.70 4.12 -0.96
C ASN A 443 12.07 3.13 -1.96
N LEU A 444 10.95 2.50 -1.58
CA LEU A 444 10.20 1.48 -2.33
C LEU A 444 10.99 0.20 -2.64
N SER A 445 11.98 -0.13 -1.82
CA SER A 445 12.73 -1.38 -1.91
C SER A 445 12.35 -2.35 -0.80
N ASN A 446 12.57 -3.65 -1.05
CA ASN A 446 12.57 -4.71 -0.04
C ASN A 446 11.31 -4.80 0.84
N GLY A 447 10.13 -4.52 0.29
CA GLY A 447 8.86 -4.62 1.03
C GLY A 447 8.44 -3.30 1.70
N GLU A 448 9.29 -2.26 1.71
CA GLU A 448 8.93 -0.93 2.20
C GLU A 448 7.84 -0.26 1.33
N GLU A 449 7.60 -0.75 0.11
CA GLU A 449 6.54 -0.26 -0.77
C GLU A 449 5.14 -0.52 -0.22
N VAL A 450 4.93 -1.66 0.45
CA VAL A 450 3.63 -1.97 1.07
C VAL A 450 3.40 -1.10 2.29
N SER A 451 4.42 -0.90 3.13
CA SER A 451 4.30 -0.02 4.30
C SER A 451 3.95 1.42 3.90
N ALA A 452 4.56 1.93 2.82
CA ALA A 452 4.25 3.26 2.30
C ALA A 452 2.75 3.43 1.97
N ILE A 453 2.14 2.41 1.37
CA ILE A 453 0.72 2.39 1.00
C ILE A 453 -0.17 2.16 2.24
N LEU A 454 0.17 1.19 3.09
CA LEU A 454 -0.64 0.84 4.26
C LEU A 454 -0.63 1.92 5.34
N SER A 455 0.36 2.80 5.35
CA SER A 455 0.45 3.93 6.30
C SER A 455 -0.78 4.85 6.33
N VAL A 456 -1.60 4.85 5.27
CA VAL A 456 -2.85 5.62 5.23
C VAL A 456 -3.97 4.98 6.04
N LEU A 457 -3.94 3.66 6.25
CA LEU A 457 -5.04 2.92 6.87
C LEU A 457 -5.37 3.38 8.30
N PRO A 458 -4.40 3.70 9.17
CA PRO A 458 -4.70 4.22 10.51
C PRO A 458 -5.42 5.58 10.52
N VAL A 459 -5.39 6.30 9.39
CA VAL A 459 -5.94 7.65 9.25
C VAL A 459 -7.24 7.64 8.44
N LEU A 460 -7.34 6.73 7.49
CA LEU A 460 -8.46 6.61 6.55
C LEU A 460 -9.80 6.48 7.29
N ARG A 461 -10.71 7.45 7.06
CA ARG A 461 -12.06 7.54 7.66
C ARG A 461 -12.11 7.61 9.19
N GLN A 462 -10.97 7.79 9.85
CA GLN A 462 -10.88 7.88 11.31
C GLN A 462 -10.40 9.26 11.76
N ILE A 463 -10.09 10.16 10.82
CA ILE A 463 -9.46 11.43 11.08
C ILE A 463 -10.41 12.62 11.00
N GLU A 464 -10.30 13.51 11.97
CA GLU A 464 -10.78 14.88 11.89
C GLU A 464 -9.59 15.84 11.92
N ILE A 465 -9.62 16.88 11.07
CA ILE A 465 -8.58 17.89 10.99
C ILE A 465 -9.22 19.26 11.22
N GLU A 466 -8.70 19.98 12.21
CA GLU A 466 -9.01 21.39 12.45
C GLU A 466 -7.78 22.25 12.19
N VAL A 467 -7.95 23.34 11.44
CA VAL A 467 -6.88 24.31 11.16
C VAL A 467 -6.89 25.35 12.29
N LEU A 468 -5.80 25.41 13.05
CA LEU A 468 -5.66 26.32 14.20
C LEU A 468 -5.05 27.66 13.79
N GLU A 469 -4.02 27.64 12.96
CA GLU A 469 -3.25 28.82 12.57
C GLU A 469 -2.63 28.64 11.18
N VAL A 470 -2.62 29.70 10.37
CA VAL A 470 -2.00 29.72 9.03
C VAL A 470 -1.09 30.94 8.91
N ALA A 471 0.15 30.72 8.48
CA ALA A 471 1.10 31.75 8.10
C ALA A 471 1.44 31.62 6.61
N TYR A 472 1.42 32.76 5.92
CA TYR A 472 1.70 32.88 4.49
C TYR A 472 3.14 33.27 4.20
#